data_AF-A0A9E5I3G6-F1
#
_entry.id   AF-A0A9E5I3G6-F1
#
_cell.length_a   1.000
_cell.length_b   1.000
_cell.length_c   1.000
_cell.angle_alpha   90.00
_cell.angle_beta   90.00
_cell.angle_gamma   90.00
#
_symmetry.space_group_name_H-M   'P 1'
#
loop_
_entity.id
_entity.type
_entity.pdbx_description
1 polymer ?
#
loop_
_entity_poly.entity_id
_entity_poly.type
_entity_poly.pdbx_seq_one_letter_code
_entity_poly.pdbx_strand_id
1 'polypeptide(L)'
;GRGYVLRRIMRRAMRHAFTLGSDLPVLYKVLPTLISEMSSEYPELKRADSLISENLKLEEERFSLMLKNGMKILNTEIVNVKNKKLSGELAFKLYDTYGFPLDLTQDFLKDKNISVDESQFNVLMLESKKIARASWKGSGSDQTSKIWFELKEKYGPTEFLGYNSESSQGVILSIVNINKEIESCDNHSELAIILNQTPFYGESGGQVGDKGFIFNNNFKFEVTDTKKMFGDFYIHYGKLISGEIKKGDQADLKIDSVKRKNIRAYHSATHLLHESLRRTLGKHVAQKGSYVGPDRLRFDFSHNKPITDEEMIKINDCVNKIIEQKSDVQTRLMTPKAAVAEGALALFGEKYGEEVRVLTMGKDGNKPFSIELCGGTHVKNTYEIGRFSVVSQSPVAAGVRRVEALRDTQLTEYLKNRTNELDEINKNKISQINELEKKIKDLGGNINQIKEEDFSARTIILKRALEDLEVKNILLNKSKNIIKDVIHNKINIRFQKLLDYPVKRIQNFIEDQKKQINNKIIILYSVNEGKVTVAVGITNDLADKYDASKLAKEIGVILGGKGGGGRKDFAQASGGSDSSKIDSSFDEILKKIN
;
A
#
# COMPACT_ATOMS: atom_id res chain seq x y z
N GLY A 1 2.27 31.43 25.53
CA GLY A 1 2.22 32.25 24.29
C GLY A 1 0.94 33.08 24.20
N ARG A 2 0.75 33.87 23.13
CA ARG A 2 -0.39 34.80 22.96
C ARG A 2 -1.77 34.13 23.13
N GLY A 3 -1.94 32.91 22.59
CA GLY A 3 -3.20 32.14 22.73
C GLY A 3 -3.53 31.69 24.16
N TYR A 4 -2.55 31.58 25.06
CA TYR A 4 -2.79 31.32 26.49
C TYR A 4 -3.39 32.55 27.18
N VAL A 5 -2.89 33.74 26.83
CA VAL A 5 -3.40 35.01 27.38
C VAL A 5 -4.85 35.25 26.94
N LEU A 6 -5.15 35.03 25.65
CA LEU A 6 -6.52 35.17 25.12
C LEU A 6 -7.50 34.22 25.81
N ARG A 7 -7.15 32.92 25.93
CA ARG A 7 -7.98 31.95 26.65
C ARG A 7 -8.18 32.34 28.12
N ARG A 8 -7.13 32.84 28.79
CA ARG A 8 -7.24 33.31 30.18
C ARG A 8 -8.23 34.47 30.33
N ILE A 9 -8.18 35.47 29.43
CA ILE A 9 -9.12 36.60 29.44
C ILE A 9 -10.55 36.12 29.17
N MET A 10 -10.74 35.29 28.15
CA MET A 10 -12.04 34.73 27.78
C MET A 10 -12.66 33.93 28.92
N ARG A 11 -11.90 33.00 29.52
CA ARG A 11 -12.37 32.18 30.64
C ARG A 11 -12.72 33.01 31.87
N ARG A 12 -11.99 34.10 32.13
CA ARG A 12 -12.35 35.05 33.18
C ARG A 12 -13.70 35.72 32.91
N ALA A 13 -13.95 36.17 31.68
CA ALA A 13 -15.25 36.73 31.30
C ALA A 13 -16.38 35.70 31.44
N MET A 14 -16.17 34.47 30.99
CA MET A 14 -17.15 33.38 31.12
C MET A 14 -17.42 33.01 32.59
N ARG A 15 -16.40 33.05 33.46
CA ARG A 15 -16.56 32.88 34.91
C ARG A 15 -17.48 33.95 35.50
N HIS A 16 -17.30 35.21 35.10
CA HIS A 16 -18.19 36.30 35.55
C HIS A 16 -19.63 36.07 35.08
N ALA A 17 -19.83 35.67 33.82
CA ALA A 17 -21.15 35.32 33.30
C ALA A 17 -21.79 34.17 34.11
N PHE A 18 -21.03 33.12 34.43
CA PHE A 18 -21.48 32.02 35.28
C PHE A 18 -21.82 32.47 36.70
N THR A 19 -20.99 33.32 37.30
CA THR A 19 -21.22 33.87 38.66
C THR A 19 -22.48 34.75 38.73
N LEU A 20 -22.82 35.42 37.62
CA LEU A 20 -24.05 36.19 37.46
C LEU A 20 -25.29 35.31 37.19
N GLY A 21 -25.14 33.98 37.15
CA GLY A 21 -26.24 33.02 37.01
C GLY A 21 -26.50 32.52 35.59
N SER A 22 -25.59 32.77 34.63
CA SER A 22 -25.73 32.23 33.28
C SER A 22 -25.04 30.87 33.12
N ASP A 23 -25.83 29.83 32.90
CA ASP A 23 -25.33 28.48 32.58
C ASP A 23 -25.13 28.26 31.08
N LEU A 24 -25.60 29.20 30.26
CA LEU A 24 -25.57 29.16 28.80
C LEU A 24 -24.49 30.09 28.22
N PRO A 25 -23.97 29.79 27.01
CA PRO A 25 -23.09 30.69 26.28
C PRO A 25 -23.77 32.05 26.03
N VAL A 26 -23.10 33.14 26.40
CA VAL A 26 -23.63 34.51 26.34
C VAL A 26 -22.65 35.49 25.71
N LEU A 27 -21.34 35.28 25.81
CA LEU A 27 -20.35 36.19 25.23
C LEU A 27 -20.46 36.23 23.71
N TYR A 28 -20.74 35.11 23.05
CA TYR A 28 -20.90 35.08 21.59
C TYR A 28 -22.13 35.88 21.13
N LYS A 29 -23.12 36.09 22.01
CA LYS A 29 -24.28 36.95 21.73
C LYS A 29 -23.97 38.44 21.82
N VAL A 30 -22.87 38.82 22.49
CA VAL A 30 -22.40 40.21 22.58
C VAL A 30 -21.53 40.57 21.37
N LEU A 31 -20.94 39.57 20.70
CA LEU A 31 -20.05 39.76 19.56
C LEU A 31 -20.66 40.60 18.42
N PRO A 32 -21.92 40.44 17.99
CA PRO A 32 -22.50 41.26 16.92
C PRO A 32 -22.48 42.76 17.24
N THR A 33 -22.75 43.13 18.50
CA THR A 33 -22.67 44.53 18.95
C THR A 33 -21.25 45.05 18.87
N LEU A 34 -20.26 44.26 19.32
CA LEU A 34 -18.84 44.64 19.24
C LEU A 34 -18.38 44.86 17.80
N ILE A 35 -18.77 43.97 16.88
CA ILE A 35 -18.43 44.10 15.45
C ILE A 35 -19.09 45.36 14.89
N SER A 36 -20.35 45.64 15.25
CA SER A 36 -21.04 46.85 14.81
C SER A 36 -20.30 48.13 15.22
N GLU A 37 -19.84 48.22 16.47
CA GLU A 37 -19.18 49.42 17.00
C GLU A 37 -17.73 49.59 16.51
N MET A 38 -17.02 48.48 16.24
CA MET A 38 -15.57 48.53 15.98
C MET A 38 -15.17 48.28 14.51
N SER A 39 -16.08 47.80 13.66
CA SER A 39 -15.72 47.37 12.30
C SER A 39 -15.32 48.51 11.34
N SER A 40 -15.56 49.78 11.70
CA SER A 40 -15.08 50.94 10.93
C SER A 40 -13.55 51.04 10.94
N GLU A 41 -12.94 50.82 12.10
CA GLU A 41 -11.48 50.87 12.29
C GLU A 41 -10.81 49.50 12.15
N TYR A 42 -11.57 48.40 12.34
CA TYR A 42 -11.07 47.01 12.28
C TYR A 42 -11.90 46.13 11.31
N PRO A 43 -11.74 46.29 9.98
CA PRO A 43 -12.53 45.57 8.98
C PRO A 43 -12.36 44.04 9.00
N GLU A 44 -11.26 43.54 9.54
CA GLU A 44 -11.00 42.12 9.76
C GLU A 44 -12.01 41.45 10.70
N LEU A 45 -12.60 42.18 11.65
CA LEU A 45 -13.62 41.64 12.56
C LEU A 45 -14.85 41.17 11.79
N LYS A 46 -15.27 41.94 10.76
CA LYS A 46 -16.40 41.58 9.91
C LYS A 46 -16.06 40.43 8.96
N ARG A 47 -14.83 40.36 8.46
CA ARG A 47 -14.36 39.26 7.59
C ARG A 47 -14.26 37.93 8.34
N ALA A 48 -13.92 37.98 9.62
CA ALA A 48 -13.71 36.80 10.47
C ALA A 48 -14.92 36.48 11.37
N ASP A 49 -16.06 37.16 11.24
CA ASP A 49 -17.23 37.03 12.12
C ASP A 49 -17.62 35.55 12.34
N SER A 50 -17.86 34.80 11.26
CA SER A 50 -18.23 33.37 11.37
C SER A 50 -17.21 32.55 12.17
N LEU A 51 -15.92 32.79 11.95
CA LEU A 51 -14.83 32.09 12.64
C LEU A 51 -14.73 32.51 14.11
N ILE A 52 -14.84 33.80 14.41
CA ILE A 52 -14.78 34.34 15.79
C ILE A 52 -15.99 33.85 16.57
N SER A 53 -17.19 33.96 16.00
CA SER A 53 -18.46 33.56 16.62
C SER A 53 -18.47 32.06 16.93
N GLU A 54 -18.05 31.22 15.98
CA GLU A 54 -17.93 29.78 16.18
C GLU A 54 -16.90 29.44 17.27
N ASN A 55 -15.70 30.00 17.19
CA ASN A 55 -14.65 29.75 18.20
C ASN A 55 -15.06 30.21 19.60
N LEU A 56 -15.70 31.37 19.70
CA LEU A 56 -16.10 31.94 21.00
C LEU A 56 -17.23 31.12 21.62
N LYS A 57 -18.23 30.72 20.83
CA LYS A 57 -19.32 29.85 21.27
C LYS A 57 -18.79 28.48 21.69
N LEU A 58 -17.89 27.88 20.91
CA LEU A 58 -17.28 26.59 21.24
C LEU A 58 -16.47 26.64 22.53
N GLU A 59 -15.66 27.69 22.74
CA GLU A 59 -14.92 27.84 24.00
C GLU A 59 -15.88 28.06 25.18
N GLU A 60 -16.99 28.80 25.02
CA GLU A 60 -18.01 28.97 26.06
C GLU A 60 -18.69 27.65 26.44
N GLU A 61 -19.09 26.85 25.45
CA GLU A 61 -19.73 25.55 25.68
C GLU A 61 -18.77 24.58 26.40
N ARG A 62 -17.50 24.53 25.97
CA ARG A 62 -16.44 23.75 26.64
C ARG A 62 -16.24 24.20 28.07
N PHE A 63 -16.10 25.50 28.27
CA PHE A 63 -15.77 26.07 29.56
C PHE A 63 -16.93 25.97 30.55
N SER A 64 -18.18 26.08 30.10
CA SER A 64 -19.37 25.89 30.95
C SER A 64 -19.43 24.45 31.51
N LEU A 65 -19.14 23.44 30.69
CA LEU A 65 -19.10 22.04 31.17
C LEU A 65 -17.95 21.82 32.18
N MET A 66 -16.76 22.35 31.89
CA MET A 66 -15.61 22.33 32.80
C MET A 66 -15.94 23.04 34.12
N LEU A 67 -16.52 24.25 34.06
CA LEU A 67 -16.95 25.04 35.21
C LEU A 67 -17.94 24.25 36.06
N LYS A 68 -18.97 23.65 35.47
CA LYS A 68 -20.01 22.93 36.22
C LYS A 68 -19.43 21.76 37.01
N ASN A 69 -18.53 20.99 36.41
CA ASN A 69 -17.88 19.85 37.07
C ASN A 69 -16.82 20.30 38.09
N GLY A 70 -15.94 21.24 37.69
CA GLY A 70 -14.90 21.79 38.55
C GLY A 70 -15.46 22.51 39.76
N MET A 71 -16.52 23.32 39.58
CA MET A 71 -17.19 24.04 40.66
C MET A 71 -17.95 23.12 41.60
N LYS A 72 -18.52 22.00 41.11
CA LYS A 72 -19.15 21.02 41.99
C LYS A 72 -18.13 20.43 42.97
N ILE A 73 -16.96 20.06 42.46
CA ILE A 73 -15.87 19.52 43.28
C ILE A 73 -15.32 20.60 44.20
N LEU A 74 -14.98 21.77 43.65
CA LEU A 74 -14.41 22.87 44.40
C LEU A 74 -15.36 23.34 45.52
N ASN A 75 -16.67 23.48 45.26
CA ASN A 75 -17.63 23.86 46.30
C ASN A 75 -17.81 22.79 47.38
N THR A 76 -17.69 21.50 47.02
CA THR A 76 -17.75 20.40 47.99
C THR A 76 -16.53 20.43 48.91
N GLU A 77 -15.35 20.66 48.34
CA GLU A 77 -14.09 20.63 49.08
C GLU A 77 -13.78 21.93 49.83
N ILE A 78 -14.28 23.08 49.37
CA ILE A 78 -14.14 24.37 50.07
C ILE A 78 -14.68 24.30 51.50
N VAL A 79 -15.74 23.52 51.75
CA VAL A 79 -16.31 23.33 53.09
C VAL A 79 -15.30 22.67 54.05
N ASN A 80 -14.39 21.85 53.52
CA ASN A 80 -13.40 21.12 54.29
C ASN A 80 -12.06 21.87 54.44
N VAL A 81 -11.94 23.08 53.88
CA VAL A 81 -10.70 23.86 53.92
C VAL A 81 -10.44 24.37 55.34
N LYS A 82 -9.32 23.93 55.93
CA LYS A 82 -8.79 24.46 57.20
C LYS A 82 -7.79 25.58 56.91
N ASN A 83 -7.73 26.59 57.78
CA ASN A 83 -6.75 27.69 57.73
C ASN A 83 -6.76 28.55 56.45
N LYS A 84 -7.91 28.67 55.76
CA LYS A 84 -8.05 29.48 54.54
C LYS A 84 -7.02 29.14 53.44
N LYS A 85 -6.55 27.88 53.38
CA LYS A 85 -5.59 27.41 52.38
C LYS A 85 -6.06 26.10 51.74
N LEU A 86 -6.31 26.09 50.44
CA LEU A 86 -6.60 24.89 49.66
C LEU A 86 -5.29 24.10 49.43
N SER A 87 -5.31 22.79 49.69
CA SER A 87 -4.14 21.93 49.45
C SER A 87 -3.72 21.93 47.99
N GLY A 88 -2.41 21.90 47.73
CA GLY A 88 -1.85 21.84 46.38
C GLY A 88 -2.16 20.53 45.67
N GLU A 89 -2.36 19.44 46.42
CA GLU A 89 -2.82 18.15 45.91
C GLU A 89 -4.22 18.23 45.29
N LEU A 90 -5.16 18.88 45.97
CA LEU A 90 -6.50 19.09 45.42
C LEU A 90 -6.48 20.04 44.21
N ALA A 91 -5.70 21.12 44.26
CA ALA A 91 -5.50 21.99 43.11
C ALA A 91 -4.86 21.24 41.92
N PHE A 92 -3.91 20.34 42.20
CA PHE A 92 -3.29 19.50 41.19
C PHE A 92 -4.29 18.50 40.62
N LYS A 93 -5.13 17.87 41.44
CA LYS A 93 -6.21 16.98 40.99
C LYS A 93 -7.23 17.71 40.12
N LEU A 94 -7.62 18.92 40.51
CA LEU A 94 -8.49 19.80 39.72
C LEU A 94 -7.87 20.08 38.34
N TYR A 95 -6.57 20.37 38.29
CA TYR A 95 -5.84 20.62 37.06
C TYR A 95 -5.63 19.36 36.19
N ASP A 96 -5.06 18.31 36.76
CA ASP A 96 -4.58 17.11 36.05
C ASP A 96 -5.72 16.16 35.67
N THR A 97 -6.67 15.95 36.58
CA THR A 97 -7.79 15.01 36.36
C THR A 97 -9.00 15.66 35.70
N TYR A 98 -9.29 16.93 36.03
CA TYR A 98 -10.53 17.61 35.63
C TYR A 98 -10.31 18.81 34.70
N GLY A 99 -9.06 19.09 34.32
CA GLY A 99 -8.72 20.19 33.41
C GLY A 99 -8.98 21.59 33.96
N PHE A 100 -9.26 21.72 35.27
CA PHE A 100 -9.62 22.98 35.93
C PHE A 100 -8.35 23.78 36.30
N PRO A 101 -8.07 24.91 35.64
CA PRO A 101 -6.81 25.62 35.77
C PRO A 101 -6.54 26.18 37.18
N LEU A 102 -5.26 26.26 37.57
CA LEU A 102 -4.84 26.81 38.85
C LEU A 102 -5.27 28.28 39.01
N ASP A 103 -5.12 29.08 37.96
CA ASP A 103 -5.48 30.51 37.98
C ASP A 103 -6.98 30.72 38.20
N LEU A 104 -7.82 29.88 37.61
CA LEU A 104 -9.26 29.89 37.86
C LEU A 104 -9.59 29.43 39.29
N THR A 105 -8.89 28.42 39.80
CA THR A 105 -9.04 27.98 41.19
C THR A 105 -8.71 29.12 42.15
N GLN A 106 -7.59 29.82 41.92
CA GLN A 106 -7.19 30.99 42.70
C GLN A 106 -8.20 32.14 42.58
N ASP A 107 -8.66 32.45 41.37
CA ASP A 107 -9.63 33.52 41.13
C ASP A 107 -10.99 33.24 41.80
N PHE A 108 -11.46 31.99 41.85
CA PHE A 108 -12.70 31.64 42.57
C PHE A 108 -12.54 31.71 44.10
N LEU A 109 -11.38 31.34 44.60
CA LEU A 109 -11.09 31.35 46.05
C LEU A 109 -10.80 32.75 46.57
N LYS A 110 -10.42 33.68 45.69
CA LYS A 110 -10.17 35.09 46.00
C LYS A 110 -11.37 35.75 46.66
N ASP A 111 -12.57 35.55 46.12
CA ASP A 111 -13.83 36.12 46.65
C ASP A 111 -14.19 35.52 48.04
N LYS A 112 -13.58 34.39 48.42
CA LYS A 112 -13.76 33.71 49.71
C LYS A 112 -12.58 33.87 50.68
N ASN A 113 -11.58 34.70 50.33
CA ASN A 113 -10.33 34.86 51.09
C ASN A 113 -9.59 33.55 51.38
N ILE A 114 -9.60 32.59 50.44
CA ILE A 114 -8.85 31.33 50.52
C ILE A 114 -7.69 31.39 49.53
N SER A 115 -6.49 30.98 49.94
CA SER A 115 -5.31 30.86 49.07
C SER A 115 -5.07 29.40 48.64
N VAL A 116 -4.26 29.17 47.61
CA VAL A 116 -3.88 27.82 47.16
C VAL A 116 -2.42 27.55 47.54
N ASP A 117 -2.10 26.32 47.96
CA ASP A 117 -0.71 25.89 48.14
C ASP A 117 -0.01 25.67 46.79
N GLU A 118 0.48 26.76 46.21
CA GLU A 118 1.21 26.76 44.95
C GLU A 118 2.51 25.96 45.02
N SER A 119 3.16 25.93 46.19
CA SER A 119 4.42 25.21 46.41
C SER A 119 4.22 23.72 46.18
N GLN A 120 3.21 23.14 46.85
CA GLN A 120 2.87 21.72 46.73
C GLN A 120 2.33 21.39 45.33
N PHE A 121 1.51 22.27 44.73
CA PHE A 121 1.04 22.12 43.35
C PHE A 121 2.21 22.00 42.35
N ASN A 122 3.21 22.87 42.46
CA ASN A 122 4.36 22.89 41.58
C ASN A 122 5.24 21.63 41.72
N VAL A 123 5.38 21.09 42.93
CA VAL A 123 6.09 19.82 43.16
C VAL A 123 5.39 18.67 42.43
N LEU A 124 4.06 18.54 42.59
CA LEU A 124 3.27 17.49 41.93
C LEU A 124 3.28 17.63 40.40
N MET A 125 3.26 18.86 39.89
CA MET A 125 3.43 19.13 38.46
C MET A 125 4.79 18.65 37.92
N LEU A 126 5.87 18.83 38.69
CA LEU A 126 7.20 18.35 38.30
C LEU A 126 7.29 16.82 38.35
N GLU A 127 6.66 16.17 39.32
CA GLU A 127 6.61 14.71 39.43
C GLU A 127 5.79 14.06 38.30
N SER A 128 4.60 14.59 38.01
CA SER A 128 3.77 14.14 36.87
C SER A 128 4.53 14.22 35.55
N LYS A 129 5.27 15.30 35.33
CA LYS A 129 6.15 15.46 34.16
C LYS A 129 7.28 14.41 34.11
N LYS A 130 7.90 14.08 35.24
CA LYS A 130 8.94 13.02 35.31
C LYS A 130 8.37 11.64 34.98
N ILE A 131 7.18 11.32 35.46
CA ILE A 131 6.51 10.04 35.18
C ILE A 131 6.12 9.93 33.70
N ALA A 132 5.62 11.03 33.12
CA ALA A 132 5.32 11.10 31.68
C ALA A 132 6.58 10.90 30.81
N ARG A 133 7.75 11.39 31.25
CA ARG A 133 9.05 11.17 30.60
C ARG A 133 9.51 9.71 30.66
N ALA A 134 9.31 9.03 31.79
CA ALA A 134 9.78 7.64 31.99
C ALA A 134 8.91 6.59 31.26
N SER A 135 7.65 6.93 30.96
CA SER A 135 6.68 5.98 30.39
C SER A 135 6.67 5.95 28.85
N TRP A 136 7.53 6.72 28.18
CA TRP A 136 7.53 6.86 26.72
C TRP A 136 8.37 5.79 26.03
N LYS A 137 7.71 4.83 25.35
CA LYS A 137 8.31 3.96 24.33
C LYS A 137 7.89 4.44 22.94
N GLY A 138 8.75 5.21 22.27
CA GLY A 138 8.59 5.61 20.87
C GLY A 138 9.43 4.74 19.93
N SER A 139 8.99 4.56 18.69
CA SER A 139 9.62 3.73 17.65
C SER A 139 10.83 4.40 16.96
N GLY A 140 11.75 4.99 17.73
CA GLY A 140 12.97 5.64 17.25
C GLY A 140 14.06 5.67 18.32
N SER A 141 15.32 5.81 17.90
CA SER A 141 16.48 5.80 18.79
C SER A 141 16.35 6.81 19.94
N ASP A 142 16.79 6.40 21.14
CA ASP A 142 16.55 7.11 22.40
C ASP A 142 17.00 8.59 22.40
N GLN A 143 17.99 8.96 21.58
CA GLN A 143 18.49 10.33 21.48
C GLN A 143 17.62 11.24 20.61
N THR A 144 17.10 10.76 19.47
CA THR A 144 16.25 11.56 18.58
C THR A 144 14.92 11.91 19.26
N SER A 145 14.39 11.01 20.10
CA SER A 145 13.18 11.30 20.88
C SER A 145 13.38 12.41 21.92
N LYS A 146 14.60 12.61 22.43
CA LYS A 146 14.90 13.56 23.50
C LYS A 146 14.86 15.03 23.02
N ILE A 147 15.51 15.35 21.89
CA ILE A 147 15.52 16.71 21.36
C ILE A 147 14.10 17.21 21.03
N TRP A 148 13.26 16.38 20.41
CA TRP A 148 11.88 16.78 20.08
C TRP A 148 11.04 17.05 21.31
N PHE A 149 11.23 16.29 22.37
CA PHE A 149 10.55 16.52 23.65
C PHE A 149 10.98 17.84 24.29
N GLU A 150 12.30 18.11 24.36
CA GLU A 150 12.84 19.38 24.89
C GLU A 150 12.34 20.60 24.09
N LEU A 151 12.31 20.49 22.76
CA LEU A 151 11.78 21.56 21.90
C LEU A 151 10.26 21.74 22.08
N LYS A 152 9.49 20.65 22.26
CA LYS A 152 8.06 20.74 22.59
C LYS A 152 7.83 21.40 23.95
N GLU A 153 8.61 21.09 24.97
CA GLU A 153 8.48 21.78 26.28
C GLU A 153 8.83 23.27 26.19
N LYS A 154 9.82 23.63 25.37
CA LYS A 154 10.29 25.01 25.18
C LYS A 154 9.29 25.86 24.39
N TYR A 155 8.76 25.34 23.28
CA TYR A 155 7.95 26.11 22.34
C TYR A 155 6.44 25.82 22.42
N GLY A 156 6.04 24.69 22.99
CA GLY A 156 4.65 24.25 23.04
C GLY A 156 4.17 23.61 21.72
N PRO A 157 2.84 23.47 21.54
CA PRO A 157 2.25 22.88 20.34
C PRO A 157 2.38 23.79 19.12
N THR A 158 2.39 23.20 17.93
CA THR A 158 2.33 23.93 16.66
C THR A 158 0.87 24.10 16.23
N GLU A 159 0.46 25.32 15.87
CA GLU A 159 -0.88 25.57 15.36
C GLU A 159 -1.03 25.04 13.92
N PHE A 160 -1.94 24.09 13.71
CA PHE A 160 -2.16 23.49 12.40
C PHE A 160 -3.29 24.20 11.64
N LEU A 161 -2.93 24.82 10.52
CA LEU A 161 -3.85 25.60 9.66
C LEU A 161 -4.29 24.82 8.40
N GLY A 162 -3.74 23.63 8.19
CA GLY A 162 -3.82 22.88 6.93
C GLY A 162 -5.19 22.29 6.59
N TYR A 163 -6.16 22.36 7.50
CA TYR A 163 -7.55 22.02 7.21
C TYR A 163 -8.18 23.01 6.23
N ASN A 164 -7.91 24.31 6.43
CA ASN A 164 -8.60 25.38 5.72
C ASN A 164 -7.68 26.09 4.72
N SER A 165 -6.36 25.99 4.90
CA SER A 165 -5.38 26.66 4.04
C SER A 165 -4.30 25.71 3.51
N GLU A 166 -3.79 26.03 2.32
CA GLU A 166 -2.65 25.35 1.68
C GLU A 166 -1.37 26.20 1.76
N SER A 167 -1.51 27.46 2.16
CA SER A 167 -0.41 28.39 2.38
C SER A 167 -0.64 29.21 3.64
N SER A 168 0.43 29.57 4.32
CA SER A 168 0.37 30.54 5.43
C SER A 168 1.72 31.20 5.61
N GLN A 169 1.79 32.16 6.51
CA GLN A 169 3.07 32.67 7.02
C GLN A 169 3.38 32.00 8.36
N GLY A 170 4.65 31.94 8.74
CA GLY A 170 5.08 31.37 10.01
C GLY A 170 6.44 31.93 10.43
N VAL A 171 6.79 31.72 11.70
CA VAL A 171 8.08 32.08 12.27
C VAL A 171 8.85 30.82 12.63
N ILE A 172 10.10 30.74 12.18
CA ILE A 172 11.00 29.63 12.51
C ILE A 172 11.37 29.71 13.98
N LEU A 173 10.89 28.76 14.78
CA LEU A 173 11.19 28.69 16.20
C LEU A 173 12.50 27.95 16.46
N SER A 174 12.81 26.96 15.64
CA SER A 174 14.01 26.14 15.81
C SER A 174 14.45 25.49 14.49
N ILE A 175 15.77 25.35 14.33
CA ILE A 175 16.41 24.64 13.23
C ILE A 175 17.25 23.53 13.87
N VAL A 176 17.09 22.30 13.39
CA VAL A 176 17.79 21.12 13.91
C VAL A 176 18.60 20.46 12.81
N ASN A 177 19.89 20.25 13.06
CA ASN A 177 20.81 19.48 12.21
C ASN A 177 21.39 18.33 13.06
N ILE A 178 21.26 17.07 12.58
CA ILE A 178 21.76 15.86 13.26
C ILE A 178 21.46 15.85 14.77
N ASN A 179 20.16 16.00 15.13
CA ASN A 179 19.69 16.04 16.52
C ASN A 179 20.31 17.15 17.41
N LYS A 180 20.79 18.25 16.83
CA LYS A 180 21.26 19.43 17.56
C LYS A 180 20.56 20.69 17.07
N GLU A 181 20.04 21.50 17.99
CA GLU A 181 19.50 22.84 17.68
C GLU A 181 20.65 23.76 17.24
N ILE A 182 20.46 24.48 16.13
CA ILE A 182 21.40 25.47 15.57
C ILE A 182 20.69 26.82 15.36
N GLU A 183 21.45 27.90 15.30
CA GLU A 183 20.92 29.27 15.15
C GLU A 183 20.75 29.69 13.70
N SER A 184 21.64 29.26 12.80
CA SER A 184 21.53 29.49 11.36
C SER A 184 22.16 28.37 10.53
N CYS A 185 21.81 28.33 9.24
CA CYS A 185 22.38 27.41 8.27
C CYS A 185 22.39 28.05 6.87
N ASP A 186 23.52 28.00 6.18
CA ASP A 186 23.74 28.53 4.83
C ASP A 186 24.13 27.44 3.80
N ASN A 187 24.32 26.21 4.27
CA ASN A 187 24.70 25.07 3.44
C ASN A 187 23.49 24.21 3.06
N HIS A 188 23.60 23.46 1.96
CA HIS A 188 22.55 22.57 1.43
C HIS A 188 22.36 21.27 2.24
N SER A 189 22.40 21.36 3.57
CA SER A 189 22.23 20.22 4.46
C SER A 189 20.78 19.81 4.64
N GLU A 190 20.59 18.56 5.05
CA GLU A 190 19.31 18.10 5.59
C GLU A 190 19.09 18.71 6.99
N LEU A 191 17.92 19.31 7.16
CA LEU A 191 17.51 19.99 8.39
C LEU A 191 16.08 19.59 8.76
N ALA A 192 15.75 19.82 10.02
CA ALA A 192 14.38 19.81 10.50
C ALA A 192 14.02 21.19 11.06
N ILE A 193 12.87 21.71 10.63
CA ILE A 193 12.38 23.04 11.01
C ILE A 193 11.13 22.90 11.88
N ILE A 194 11.12 23.65 12.99
CA ILE A 194 9.95 23.84 13.85
C ILE A 194 9.43 25.27 13.66
N LEU A 195 8.13 25.39 13.43
CA LEU A 195 7.43 26.67 13.25
C LEU A 195 6.37 26.84 14.35
N ASN A 196 5.92 28.08 14.55
CA ASN A 196 4.80 28.38 15.45
C ASN A 196 3.45 27.88 14.89
N GLN A 197 3.29 27.93 13.57
CA GLN A 197 2.09 27.48 12.86
C GLN A 197 2.45 26.89 11.49
N THR A 198 1.63 26.00 10.95
CA THR A 198 1.91 25.36 9.66
C THR A 198 0.67 24.89 8.90
N PRO A 199 0.64 25.00 7.56
CA PRO A 199 -0.37 24.36 6.73
C PRO A 199 -0.01 22.90 6.40
N PHE A 200 1.22 22.43 6.70
CA PHE A 200 1.70 21.09 6.39
C PHE A 200 1.10 20.06 7.36
N TYR A 201 0.38 19.07 6.83
CA TYR A 201 -0.14 17.96 7.63
C TYR A 201 1.04 17.05 7.97
N GLY A 202 1.19 16.72 9.24
CA GLY A 202 2.18 15.76 9.69
C GLY A 202 1.62 14.35 9.64
N GLU A 203 2.43 13.39 9.19
CA GLU A 203 2.03 12.00 9.00
C GLU A 203 1.29 11.43 10.22
N SER A 204 0.05 10.96 10.00
CA SER A 204 -0.82 10.44 11.05
C SER A 204 -2.07 9.78 10.45
N GLY A 205 -2.60 8.74 11.10
CA GLY A 205 -3.83 8.06 10.67
C GLY A 205 -3.72 7.34 9.32
N GLY A 206 -2.51 6.97 8.91
CA GLY A 206 -2.21 6.40 7.59
C GLY A 206 -1.99 7.44 6.49
N GLN A 207 -2.35 8.71 6.70
CA GLN A 207 -2.05 9.79 5.77
C GLN A 207 -0.58 10.20 5.87
N VAL A 208 0.10 10.22 4.72
CA VAL A 208 1.50 10.69 4.63
C VAL A 208 1.62 12.19 4.90
N GLY A 209 2.80 12.60 5.37
CA GLY A 209 3.12 14.01 5.61
C GLY A 209 3.16 14.83 4.32
N ASP A 210 2.80 16.11 4.41
CA ASP A 210 2.90 16.99 3.25
C ASP A 210 4.34 17.37 2.91
N LYS A 211 4.49 17.73 1.64
CA LYS A 211 5.72 18.24 1.04
C LYS A 211 5.45 19.62 0.44
N GLY A 212 6.49 20.40 0.20
CA GLY A 212 6.34 21.76 -0.29
C GLY A 212 7.56 22.62 0.02
N PHE A 213 7.35 23.91 0.23
CA PHE A 213 8.42 24.87 0.45
C PHE A 213 8.16 25.78 1.64
N ILE A 214 9.23 26.12 2.33
CA ILE A 214 9.33 27.18 3.34
C ILE A 214 10.33 28.18 2.77
N PHE A 215 9.94 29.43 2.55
CA PHE A 215 10.81 30.38 1.86
C PHE A 215 10.52 31.82 2.24
N ASN A 216 11.47 32.70 1.96
CA ASN A 216 11.32 34.14 1.95
C ASN A 216 12.28 34.73 0.91
N ASN A 217 12.56 36.03 0.98
CA ASN A 217 13.48 36.68 0.05
C ASN A 217 14.95 36.23 0.21
N ASN A 218 15.31 35.69 1.38
CA ASN A 218 16.69 35.33 1.73
C ASN A 218 16.99 33.86 1.52
N PHE A 219 16.01 32.96 1.68
CA PHE A 219 16.23 31.53 1.57
C PHE A 219 15.04 30.78 0.95
N LYS A 220 15.33 29.56 0.46
CA LYS A 220 14.33 28.59 0.03
C LYS A 220 14.66 27.22 0.58
N PHE A 221 13.73 26.64 1.34
CA PHE A 221 13.83 25.33 1.94
C PHE A 221 12.77 24.39 1.35
N GLU A 222 13.19 23.23 0.85
CA GLU A 222 12.29 22.19 0.34
C GLU A 222 11.96 21.21 1.45
N VAL A 223 10.67 21.14 1.82
CA VAL A 223 10.14 20.17 2.78
C VAL A 223 9.90 18.85 2.05
N THR A 224 10.64 17.81 2.43
CA THR A 224 10.56 16.48 1.85
C THR A 224 9.65 15.53 2.63
N ASP A 225 9.41 15.81 3.91
CA ASP A 225 8.47 15.10 4.78
C ASP A 225 8.03 15.97 5.97
N THR A 226 6.82 15.74 6.47
CA THR A 226 6.30 16.40 7.68
C THR A 226 5.83 15.34 8.66
N LYS A 227 6.36 15.35 9.89
CA LYS A 227 5.95 14.42 10.94
C LYS A 227 5.19 15.13 12.05
N LYS A 228 4.20 14.43 12.60
CA LYS A 228 3.45 14.86 13.78
C LYS A 228 3.91 14.04 14.98
N MET A 229 4.52 14.69 15.96
CA MET A 229 4.95 14.08 17.21
C MET A 229 4.11 14.59 18.38
N PHE A 230 3.96 13.76 19.41
CA PHE A 230 3.27 14.11 20.65
C PHE A 230 1.85 14.69 20.47
N GLY A 231 1.17 14.36 19.37
CA GLY A 231 -0.21 14.74 19.09
C GLY A 231 -0.44 16.14 18.48
N ASP A 232 0.53 17.06 18.53
CA ASP A 232 0.35 18.46 18.09
C ASP A 232 1.66 19.19 17.76
N PHE A 233 2.80 18.49 17.72
CA PHE A 233 4.10 19.09 17.43
C PHE A 233 4.55 18.68 16.03
N TYR A 234 4.75 19.65 15.13
CA TYR A 234 4.96 19.41 13.71
C TYR A 234 6.42 19.68 13.34
N ILE A 235 7.04 18.67 12.74
CA ILE A 235 8.45 18.68 12.36
C ILE A 235 8.54 18.60 10.84
N HIS A 236 9.21 19.58 10.23
CA HIS A 236 9.34 19.70 8.77
C HIS A 236 10.76 19.29 8.39
N TYR A 237 10.90 18.08 7.86
CA TYR A 237 12.18 17.56 7.37
C TYR A 237 12.39 17.99 5.93
N GLY A 238 13.60 18.36 5.58
CA GLY A 238 13.89 18.88 4.27
C GLY A 238 15.33 19.32 4.08
N LYS A 239 15.57 20.05 3.01
CA LYS A 239 16.90 20.57 2.66
C LYS A 239 16.83 22.04 2.26
N LEU A 240 17.87 22.78 2.61
CA LEU A 240 18.05 24.15 2.16
C LEU A 240 18.47 24.15 0.69
N ILE A 241 17.68 24.77 -0.18
CA ILE A 241 17.92 24.83 -1.63
C ILE A 241 18.76 26.04 -2.01
N SER A 242 18.64 27.14 -1.27
CA SER A 242 19.41 28.36 -1.50
C SER A 242 19.29 29.30 -0.31
N GLY A 243 20.31 30.14 -0.11
CA GLY A 243 20.30 31.21 0.88
C GLY A 243 20.75 30.80 2.27
N GLU A 244 20.48 31.64 3.26
CA GLU A 244 20.75 31.39 4.68
C GLU A 244 19.44 31.44 5.47
N ILE A 245 19.18 30.38 6.24
CA ILE A 245 18.02 30.28 7.12
C ILE A 245 18.43 30.55 8.57
N LYS A 246 17.69 31.40 9.28
CA LYS A 246 17.94 31.75 10.67
C LYS A 246 16.74 31.50 11.55
N LYS A 247 17.02 31.15 12.80
CA LYS A 247 15.98 31.12 13.84
C LYS A 247 15.39 32.52 14.03
N GLY A 248 14.07 32.58 14.13
CA GLY A 248 13.32 33.84 14.20
C GLY A 248 12.89 34.40 12.84
N ASP A 249 13.36 33.84 11.73
CA ASP A 249 12.95 34.28 10.40
C ASP A 249 11.44 34.11 10.19
N GLN A 250 10.84 35.11 9.55
CA GLN A 250 9.50 35.01 8.98
C GLN A 250 9.60 34.36 7.60
N ALA A 251 8.73 33.38 7.35
CA ALA A 251 8.71 32.63 6.11
C ALA A 251 7.29 32.39 5.61
N ASP A 252 7.14 32.39 4.30
CA ASP A 252 5.97 31.88 3.60
C ASP A 252 6.07 30.35 3.53
N LEU A 253 4.96 29.69 3.88
CA LEU A 253 4.78 28.25 3.93
C LEU A 253 3.82 27.86 2.82
N LYS A 254 4.22 26.97 1.91
CA LYS A 254 3.38 26.53 0.80
C LYS A 254 3.53 25.04 0.56
N ILE A 255 2.43 24.30 0.71
CA ILE A 255 2.41 22.87 0.41
C ILE A 255 2.31 22.61 -1.11
N ASP A 256 2.62 21.39 -1.52
CA ASP A 256 2.34 20.87 -2.85
C ASP A 256 0.85 20.59 -3.00
N SER A 257 0.10 21.56 -3.54
CA SER A 257 -1.36 21.49 -3.71
C SER A 257 -1.82 20.28 -4.53
N VAL A 258 -1.04 19.84 -5.53
CA VAL A 258 -1.42 18.70 -6.38
C VAL A 258 -1.35 17.41 -5.56
N LYS A 259 -0.26 17.20 -4.82
CA LYS A 259 -0.14 16.04 -3.93
C LYS A 259 -1.20 16.08 -2.82
N ARG A 260 -1.40 17.23 -2.18
CA ARG A 260 -2.42 17.39 -1.13
C ARG A 260 -3.82 17.04 -1.64
N LYS A 261 -4.18 17.49 -2.84
CA LYS A 261 -5.48 17.18 -3.46
C LYS A 261 -5.65 15.67 -3.64
N ASN A 262 -4.65 14.98 -4.18
CA ASN A 262 -4.72 13.53 -4.35
C ASN A 262 -4.77 12.80 -3.01
N ILE A 263 -3.98 13.23 -2.01
CA ILE A 263 -4.01 12.66 -0.66
C ILE A 263 -5.41 12.82 -0.04
N ARG A 264 -6.02 14.00 -0.12
CA ARG A 264 -7.41 14.25 0.34
C ARG A 264 -8.41 13.31 -0.35
N ALA A 265 -8.29 13.15 -1.65
CA ALA A 265 -9.13 12.25 -2.45
C ALA A 265 -8.98 10.79 -2.01
N TYR A 266 -7.74 10.30 -1.91
CA TYR A 266 -7.47 8.94 -1.44
C TYR A 266 -7.89 8.70 0.02
N HIS A 267 -7.73 9.70 0.90
CA HIS A 267 -8.19 9.59 2.28
C HIS A 267 -9.72 9.44 2.32
N SER A 268 -10.42 10.28 1.57
CA SER A 268 -11.88 10.24 1.49
C SER A 268 -12.37 8.92 0.88
N ALA A 269 -11.69 8.43 -0.15
CA ALA A 269 -11.94 7.12 -0.74
C ALA A 269 -11.72 5.96 0.25
N THR A 270 -10.76 6.09 1.18
CA THR A 270 -10.46 5.06 2.19
C THR A 270 -11.66 4.82 3.11
N HIS A 271 -12.35 5.87 3.55
CA HIS A 271 -13.56 5.73 4.37
C HIS A 271 -14.73 5.13 3.58
N LEU A 272 -14.94 5.56 2.32
CA LEU A 272 -15.98 4.97 1.46
C LEU A 272 -15.70 3.48 1.21
N LEU A 273 -14.43 3.12 0.99
CA LEU A 273 -13.97 1.75 0.85
C LEU A 273 -14.20 0.95 2.13
N HIS A 274 -13.84 1.51 3.29
CA HIS A 274 -14.01 0.84 4.58
C HIS A 274 -15.47 0.48 4.86
N GLU A 275 -16.39 1.44 4.67
CA GLU A 275 -17.81 1.18 4.84
C GLU A 275 -18.36 0.20 3.78
N SER A 276 -17.89 0.28 2.53
CA SER A 276 -18.27 -0.65 1.46
C SER A 276 -17.81 -2.09 1.75
N LEU A 277 -16.62 -2.26 2.31
CA LEU A 277 -16.11 -3.55 2.78
C LEU A 277 -16.98 -4.10 3.92
N ARG A 278 -17.34 -3.27 4.91
CA ARG A 278 -18.20 -3.70 6.03
C ARG A 278 -19.59 -4.13 5.57
N ARG A 279 -20.17 -3.43 4.60
CA ARG A 279 -21.49 -3.78 4.03
C ARG A 279 -21.46 -5.06 3.21
N THR A 280 -20.39 -5.29 2.46
CA THR A 280 -20.29 -6.45 1.56
C THR A 280 -19.82 -7.70 2.30
N LEU A 281 -18.78 -7.57 3.13
CA LEU A 281 -18.12 -8.71 3.78
C LEU A 281 -18.62 -8.97 5.20
N GLY A 282 -19.18 -7.95 5.87
CA GLY A 282 -19.73 -8.04 7.22
C GLY A 282 -19.11 -7.06 8.22
N LYS A 283 -19.84 -6.82 9.33
CA LYS A 283 -19.48 -5.84 10.37
C LYS A 283 -18.18 -6.14 11.13
N HIS A 284 -17.66 -7.37 11.03
CA HIS A 284 -16.38 -7.76 11.65
C HIS A 284 -15.17 -7.15 10.96
N VAL A 285 -15.33 -6.60 9.74
CA VAL A 285 -14.29 -5.85 9.06
C VAL A 285 -13.93 -4.63 9.91
N ALA A 286 -12.71 -4.66 10.44
CA ALA A 286 -12.09 -3.56 11.16
C ALA A 286 -10.69 -3.30 10.62
N GLN A 287 -10.32 -2.01 10.54
CA GLN A 287 -9.00 -1.55 10.11
C GLN A 287 -7.88 -2.15 10.99
N LYS A 288 -6.80 -2.59 10.33
CA LYS A 288 -5.56 -3.10 10.93
C LYS A 288 -4.34 -2.29 10.48
N GLY A 289 -4.47 -1.52 9.42
CA GLY A 289 -3.42 -0.64 8.88
C GLY A 289 -3.95 0.19 7.72
N SER A 290 -3.35 1.35 7.49
CA SER A 290 -3.72 2.21 6.37
C SER A 290 -2.49 2.96 5.87
N TYR A 291 -2.45 3.22 4.57
CA TYR A 291 -1.52 4.13 3.92
C TYR A 291 -2.30 4.92 2.87
N VAL A 292 -2.17 6.25 2.93
CA VAL A 292 -2.84 7.21 2.07
C VAL A 292 -1.79 8.17 1.53
N GLY A 293 -1.34 7.90 0.30
CA GLY A 293 -0.37 8.70 -0.43
C GLY A 293 -1.01 9.51 -1.57
N PRO A 294 -0.20 10.29 -2.31
CA PRO A 294 -0.67 11.04 -3.48
C PRO A 294 -0.88 10.17 -4.73
N ASP A 295 -0.37 8.96 -4.73
CA ASP A 295 -0.33 8.03 -5.87
C ASP A 295 -1.27 6.84 -5.69
N ARG A 296 -1.49 6.38 -4.46
CA ARG A 296 -2.36 5.24 -4.13
C ARG A 296 -2.87 5.27 -2.70
N LEU A 297 -3.89 4.46 -2.43
CA LEU A 297 -4.24 4.04 -1.07
C LEU A 297 -3.99 2.54 -0.88
N ARG A 298 -3.71 2.16 0.36
CA ARG A 298 -3.60 0.77 0.82
C ARG A 298 -4.34 0.64 2.14
N PHE A 299 -5.25 -0.32 2.22
CA PHE A 299 -6.08 -0.54 3.39
C PHE A 299 -5.99 -1.99 3.85
N ASP A 300 -5.61 -2.17 5.12
CA ASP A 300 -5.48 -3.48 5.75
C ASP A 300 -6.62 -3.65 6.75
N PHE A 301 -7.30 -4.78 6.69
CA PHE A 301 -8.49 -5.03 7.49
C PHE A 301 -8.61 -6.49 7.91
N SER A 302 -9.39 -6.71 8.97
CA SER A 302 -9.66 -8.05 9.50
C SER A 302 -10.65 -8.81 8.62
N HIS A 303 -10.16 -9.89 8.00
CA HIS A 303 -10.97 -10.80 7.19
C HIS A 303 -10.18 -12.09 6.89
N ASN A 304 -10.84 -13.25 6.97
CA ASN A 304 -10.14 -14.54 6.85
C ASN A 304 -10.07 -15.07 5.40
N LYS A 305 -11.08 -14.79 4.58
CA LYS A 305 -11.22 -15.35 3.23
C LYS A 305 -10.66 -14.40 2.15
N PRO A 306 -10.28 -14.88 0.97
CA PRO A 306 -10.10 -14.00 -0.19
C PRO A 306 -11.42 -13.33 -0.55
N ILE A 307 -11.36 -12.10 -1.06
CA ILE A 307 -12.55 -11.42 -1.60
C ILE A 307 -12.87 -12.08 -2.94
N THR A 308 -14.11 -12.46 -3.20
CA THR A 308 -14.50 -13.00 -4.51
C THR A 308 -14.62 -11.89 -5.55
N ASP A 309 -14.60 -12.24 -6.84
CA ASP A 309 -14.75 -11.25 -7.92
C ASP A 309 -16.10 -10.52 -7.83
N GLU A 310 -17.18 -11.23 -7.49
CA GLU A 310 -18.51 -10.65 -7.29
C GLU A 310 -18.54 -9.68 -6.09
N GLU A 311 -17.90 -10.03 -4.98
CA GLU A 311 -17.77 -9.15 -3.82
C GLU A 311 -16.94 -7.90 -4.18
N MET A 312 -15.87 -8.07 -4.95
CA MET A 312 -15.03 -6.96 -5.38
C MET A 312 -15.78 -5.98 -6.29
N ILE A 313 -16.59 -6.50 -7.22
CA ILE A 313 -17.48 -5.68 -8.06
C ILE A 313 -18.43 -4.88 -7.17
N LYS A 314 -19.12 -5.54 -6.22
CA LYS A 314 -20.04 -4.86 -5.28
C LYS A 314 -19.34 -3.77 -4.46
N ILE A 315 -18.12 -4.01 -3.99
CA ILE A 315 -17.34 -3.02 -3.22
C ILE A 315 -17.03 -1.80 -4.09
N ASN A 316 -16.49 -2.01 -5.29
CA ASN A 316 -16.15 -0.91 -6.20
C ASN A 316 -17.39 -0.12 -6.64
N ASP A 317 -18.49 -0.81 -6.98
CA ASP A 317 -19.75 -0.18 -7.37
C ASP A 317 -20.34 0.65 -6.23
N CYS A 318 -20.29 0.14 -5.00
CA CYS A 318 -20.75 0.86 -3.82
C CYS A 318 -19.98 2.17 -3.63
N VAL A 319 -18.64 2.13 -3.70
CA VAL A 319 -17.82 3.34 -3.58
C VAL A 319 -18.13 4.34 -4.70
N ASN A 320 -18.14 3.89 -5.95
CA ASN A 320 -18.38 4.79 -7.09
C ASN A 320 -19.80 5.37 -7.07
N LYS A 321 -20.82 4.62 -6.62
CA LYS A 321 -22.17 5.13 -6.42
C LYS A 321 -22.22 6.31 -5.46
N ILE A 322 -21.44 6.28 -4.36
CA ILE A 322 -21.38 7.41 -3.42
C ILE A 322 -20.59 8.59 -4.00
N ILE A 323 -19.56 8.33 -4.80
CA ILE A 323 -18.83 9.37 -5.53
C ILE A 323 -19.75 10.09 -6.52
N GLU A 324 -20.59 9.34 -7.24
CA GLU A 324 -21.57 9.86 -8.21
C GLU A 324 -22.69 10.69 -7.58
N GLN A 325 -22.94 10.56 -6.27
CA GLN A 325 -23.89 11.43 -5.57
C GLN A 325 -23.45 12.89 -5.52
N LYS A 326 -22.14 13.17 -5.69
CA LYS A 326 -21.56 14.52 -5.61
C LYS A 326 -22.01 15.26 -4.35
N SER A 327 -22.00 14.55 -3.23
CA SER A 327 -22.46 15.07 -1.94
C SER A 327 -21.34 15.78 -1.20
N ASP A 328 -21.69 16.83 -0.44
CA ASP A 328 -20.74 17.53 0.41
C ASP A 328 -20.20 16.62 1.52
N VAL A 329 -18.91 16.79 1.80
CA VAL A 329 -18.20 16.15 2.90
C VAL A 329 -18.16 17.12 4.07
N GLN A 330 -18.73 16.69 5.20
CA GLN A 330 -18.86 17.53 6.38
C GLN A 330 -17.95 17.06 7.49
N THR A 331 -17.30 18.00 8.16
CA THR A 331 -16.47 17.71 9.34
C THR A 331 -16.93 18.55 10.51
N ARG A 332 -17.19 17.91 11.65
CA ARG A 332 -17.65 18.57 12.87
C ARG A 332 -16.75 18.20 14.03
N LEU A 333 -16.45 19.18 14.87
CA LEU A 333 -15.75 18.97 16.12
C LEU A 333 -16.77 18.73 17.23
N MET A 334 -16.62 17.66 18.00
CA MET A 334 -17.54 17.33 19.09
C MET A 334 -16.87 16.45 20.14
N THR A 335 -17.59 16.18 21.24
CA THR A 335 -17.10 15.26 22.27
C THR A 335 -17.16 13.80 21.77
N PRO A 336 -16.27 12.91 22.27
CA PRO A 336 -16.33 11.48 21.93
C PRO A 336 -17.70 10.84 22.17
N LYS A 337 -18.39 11.22 23.26
CA LYS A 337 -19.74 10.73 23.56
C LYS A 337 -20.77 11.16 22.53
N ALA A 338 -20.74 12.42 22.09
CA ALA A 338 -21.63 12.92 21.05
C ALA A 338 -21.37 12.22 19.70
N ALA A 339 -20.10 12.02 19.33
CA ALA A 339 -19.75 11.31 18.10
C ALA A 339 -20.29 9.87 18.07
N VAL A 340 -20.14 9.12 19.16
CA VAL A 340 -20.69 7.77 19.28
C VAL A 340 -22.22 7.78 19.21
N ALA A 341 -22.87 8.77 19.84
CA ALA A 341 -24.33 8.91 19.78
C ALA A 341 -24.85 9.21 18.35
N GLU A 342 -24.07 9.91 17.53
CA GLU A 342 -24.36 10.12 16.10
C GLU A 342 -24.05 8.89 15.22
N GLY A 343 -23.54 7.81 15.81
CA GLY A 343 -23.22 6.57 15.09
C GLY A 343 -21.82 6.58 14.47
N ALA A 344 -20.92 7.47 14.88
CA ALA A 344 -19.54 7.47 14.43
C ALA A 344 -18.84 6.17 14.82
N LEU A 345 -18.16 5.56 13.85
CA LEU A 345 -17.29 4.42 14.12
C LEU A 345 -16.06 4.91 14.91
N ALA A 346 -15.93 4.43 16.14
CA ALA A 346 -14.70 4.59 16.92
C ALA A 346 -13.68 3.53 16.47
N LEU A 347 -12.43 3.93 16.24
CA LEU A 347 -11.34 3.00 16.02
C LEU A 347 -10.95 2.38 17.37
N PHE A 348 -11.18 1.08 17.51
CA PHE A 348 -10.92 0.37 18.76
C PHE A 348 -9.43 0.49 19.17
N GLY A 349 -9.17 0.97 20.39
CA GLY A 349 -7.84 1.00 21.00
C GLY A 349 -7.17 2.37 21.06
N GLU A 350 -7.73 3.40 20.43
CA GLU A 350 -7.21 4.77 20.51
C GLU A 350 -7.77 5.52 21.71
N LYS A 351 -6.89 6.17 22.49
CA LYS A 351 -7.31 7.14 23.51
C LYS A 351 -7.61 8.46 22.80
N TYR A 352 -8.88 8.85 22.78
CA TYR A 352 -9.31 10.14 22.26
C TYR A 352 -9.15 11.23 23.30
N GLY A 353 -8.79 12.44 22.86
CA GLY A 353 -8.82 13.63 23.70
C GLY A 353 -10.26 14.05 24.05
N GLU A 354 -10.42 15.19 24.73
CA GLU A 354 -11.74 15.74 25.08
C GLU A 354 -12.59 16.11 23.85
N GLU A 355 -11.94 16.29 22.70
CA GLU A 355 -12.52 16.68 21.43
C GLU A 355 -12.06 15.73 20.31
N VAL A 356 -13.01 15.35 19.45
CA VAL A 356 -12.76 14.54 18.26
C VAL A 356 -13.37 15.20 17.03
N ARG A 357 -12.71 15.00 15.89
CA ARG A 357 -13.20 15.43 14.59
C ARG A 357 -13.96 14.29 13.92
N VAL A 358 -15.25 14.50 13.70
CA VAL A 358 -16.13 13.55 13.01
C VAL A 358 -16.24 13.94 11.55
N LEU A 359 -15.95 12.98 10.68
CA LEU A 359 -16.12 13.07 9.23
C LEU A 359 -17.43 12.38 8.85
N THR A 360 -18.24 13.06 8.04
CA THR A 360 -19.50 12.55 7.48
C THR A 360 -19.45 12.63 5.97
N MET A 361 -19.71 11.52 5.28
CA MET A 361 -19.64 11.44 3.81
C MET A 361 -20.75 10.58 3.22
N GLY A 362 -21.27 11.03 2.07
CA GLY A 362 -22.29 10.32 1.30
C GLY A 362 -23.64 10.24 1.99
N LYS A 363 -24.66 9.83 1.24
CA LYS A 363 -26.01 9.59 1.75
C LYS A 363 -26.45 8.16 1.44
N ASP A 364 -27.15 7.56 2.40
CA ASP A 364 -27.84 6.27 2.28
C ASP A 364 -29.27 6.43 2.81
N GLY A 365 -30.19 6.73 1.89
CA GLY A 365 -31.52 7.23 2.23
C GLY A 365 -31.41 8.51 3.08
N ASN A 366 -31.95 8.46 4.30
CA ASN A 366 -31.95 9.60 5.23
C ASN A 366 -30.77 9.60 6.21
N LYS A 367 -29.80 8.69 6.06
CA LYS A 367 -28.63 8.58 6.94
C LYS A 367 -27.36 8.87 6.17
N PRO A 368 -26.29 9.37 6.80
CA PRO A 368 -25.00 9.41 6.15
C PRO A 368 -24.50 8.01 5.79
N PHE A 369 -23.80 7.88 4.67
CA PHE A 369 -23.21 6.60 4.27
C PHE A 369 -22.06 6.22 5.21
N SER A 370 -21.15 7.16 5.47
CA SER A 370 -19.97 6.98 6.34
C SER A 370 -19.94 8.07 7.42
N ILE A 371 -19.74 7.66 8.68
CA ILE A 371 -19.52 8.55 9.83
C ILE A 371 -18.34 7.99 10.64
N GLU A 372 -17.21 8.68 10.65
CA GLU A 372 -15.98 8.17 11.26
C GLU A 372 -15.22 9.27 12.02
N LEU A 373 -14.49 8.88 13.06
CA LEU A 373 -13.52 9.77 13.71
C LEU A 373 -12.27 9.89 12.84
N CYS A 374 -11.99 11.08 12.30
CA CYS A 374 -10.82 11.29 11.46
C CYS A 374 -10.21 12.68 11.59
N GLY A 375 -8.95 12.71 12.01
CA GLY A 375 -8.11 13.91 12.06
C GLY A 375 -7.46 14.29 10.72
N GLY A 376 -7.68 13.52 9.66
CA GLY A 376 -7.06 13.72 8.36
C GLY A 376 -7.66 14.85 7.53
N THR A 377 -7.02 15.10 6.38
CA THR A 377 -7.54 16.04 5.38
C THR A 377 -8.43 15.31 4.39
N HIS A 378 -9.57 15.89 4.02
CA HIS A 378 -10.56 15.29 3.11
C HIS A 378 -10.94 16.24 1.99
N VAL A 379 -11.57 15.69 0.95
CA VAL A 379 -12.20 16.48 -0.12
C VAL A 379 -13.38 17.26 0.42
N LYS A 380 -13.80 18.33 -0.27
CA LYS A 380 -15.01 19.08 0.11
C LYS A 380 -16.27 18.42 -0.42
N ASN A 381 -16.18 17.73 -1.56
CA ASN A 381 -17.29 17.01 -2.16
C ASN A 381 -16.83 15.65 -2.69
N THR A 382 -17.69 14.63 -2.58
CA THR A 382 -17.34 13.25 -2.99
C THR A 382 -16.95 13.11 -4.46
N TYR A 383 -17.43 13.99 -5.35
CA TYR A 383 -17.03 13.95 -6.76
C TYR A 383 -15.53 14.20 -6.98
N GLU A 384 -14.87 14.92 -6.08
CA GLU A 384 -13.44 15.24 -6.17
C GLU A 384 -12.55 14.00 -6.00
N ILE A 385 -13.10 12.90 -5.49
CA ILE A 385 -12.41 11.60 -5.44
C ILE A 385 -12.14 11.11 -6.87
N GLY A 386 -13.09 11.33 -7.78
CA GLY A 386 -13.05 10.80 -9.14
C GLY A 386 -13.24 9.27 -9.17
N ARG A 387 -13.12 8.66 -10.36
CA ARG A 387 -13.35 7.23 -10.55
C ARG A 387 -12.44 6.41 -9.64
N PHE A 388 -12.98 5.42 -8.94
CA PHE A 388 -12.24 4.60 -7.98
C PHE A 388 -12.23 3.13 -8.37
N SER A 389 -11.13 2.42 -8.12
CA SER A 389 -11.09 0.96 -8.20
C SER A 389 -10.03 0.38 -7.29
N VAL A 390 -10.39 -0.68 -6.56
CA VAL A 390 -9.42 -1.63 -6.03
C VAL A 390 -8.74 -2.33 -7.21
N VAL A 391 -7.41 -2.35 -7.21
CA VAL A 391 -6.59 -2.93 -8.29
C VAL A 391 -5.86 -4.19 -7.85
N SER A 392 -5.74 -4.43 -6.54
CA SER A 392 -5.14 -5.66 -6.01
C SER A 392 -5.70 -6.02 -4.64
N GLN A 393 -5.68 -7.32 -4.33
CA GLN A 393 -5.90 -7.84 -2.99
C GLN A 393 -4.83 -8.87 -2.63
N SER A 394 -4.46 -8.98 -1.35
CA SER A 394 -3.50 -9.97 -0.87
C SER A 394 -3.70 -10.32 0.62
N PRO A 395 -3.28 -11.51 1.07
CA PRO A 395 -3.14 -11.80 2.50
C PRO A 395 -1.87 -11.16 3.05
N VAL A 396 -1.95 -10.54 4.25
CA VAL A 396 -0.78 -9.94 4.93
C VAL A 396 -0.35 -10.78 6.12
N ALA A 397 -1.32 -11.25 6.91
CA ALA A 397 -1.12 -12.08 8.09
C ALA A 397 -2.37 -12.94 8.32
N ALA A 398 -2.31 -13.86 9.29
CA ALA A 398 -3.48 -14.64 9.68
C ALA A 398 -4.66 -13.72 10.06
N GLY A 399 -5.76 -13.86 9.33
CA GLY A 399 -6.97 -13.05 9.50
C GLY A 399 -6.89 -11.59 9.08
N VAL A 400 -5.84 -11.19 8.35
CA VAL A 400 -5.67 -9.82 7.84
C VAL A 400 -5.50 -9.83 6.32
N ARG A 401 -6.35 -9.06 5.64
CA ARG A 401 -6.32 -8.82 4.20
C ARG A 401 -5.91 -7.39 3.90
N ARG A 402 -5.27 -7.21 2.75
CA ARG A 402 -4.90 -5.92 2.18
C ARG A 402 -5.56 -5.74 0.84
N VAL A 403 -6.05 -4.54 0.61
CA VAL A 403 -6.43 -4.05 -0.71
C VAL A 403 -5.62 -2.81 -1.05
N GLU A 404 -5.22 -2.70 -2.31
CA GLU A 404 -4.67 -1.45 -2.87
C GLU A 404 -5.62 -0.92 -3.93
N ALA A 405 -5.81 0.40 -3.93
CA ALA A 405 -6.76 1.04 -4.84
C ALA A 405 -6.17 2.32 -5.45
N LEU A 406 -6.63 2.61 -6.66
CA LEU A 406 -6.25 3.77 -7.44
C LEU A 406 -7.49 4.60 -7.78
N ARG A 407 -7.28 5.89 -8.04
CA ARG A 407 -8.33 6.82 -8.48
C ARG A 407 -7.96 7.59 -9.74
N ASP A 408 -8.98 7.91 -10.52
CA ASP A 408 -9.02 8.92 -11.57
C ASP A 408 -7.79 8.87 -12.49
N THR A 409 -6.86 9.83 -12.46
CA THR A 409 -5.69 9.83 -13.35
C THR A 409 -4.80 8.61 -13.16
N GLN A 410 -4.48 8.24 -11.92
CA GLN A 410 -3.64 7.08 -11.60
C GLN A 410 -4.32 5.76 -12.03
N LEU A 411 -5.63 5.68 -11.86
CA LEU A 411 -6.41 4.53 -12.32
C LEU A 411 -6.45 4.45 -13.86
N THR A 412 -6.60 5.59 -14.52
CA THR A 412 -6.64 5.67 -16.00
C THR A 412 -5.31 5.23 -16.60
N GLU A 413 -4.20 5.71 -16.05
CA GLU A 413 -2.85 5.28 -16.45
C GLU A 413 -2.63 3.79 -16.20
N TYR A 414 -3.03 3.28 -15.04
CA TYR A 414 -2.94 1.86 -14.72
C TYR A 414 -3.71 0.99 -15.72
N LEU A 415 -4.96 1.35 -16.02
CA LEU A 415 -5.78 0.62 -16.99
C LEU A 415 -5.22 0.68 -18.40
N LYS A 416 -4.71 1.85 -18.83
CA LYS A 416 -4.06 2.02 -20.12
C LYS A 416 -2.82 1.12 -20.25
N ASN A 417 -1.96 1.10 -19.24
CA ASN A 417 -0.77 0.27 -19.23
C ASN A 417 -1.13 -1.22 -19.26
N ARG A 418 -2.12 -1.64 -18.49
CA ARG A 418 -2.61 -3.02 -18.49
C ARG A 418 -3.19 -3.45 -19.83
N THR A 419 -3.93 -2.57 -20.52
CA THR A 419 -4.41 -2.83 -21.88
C THR A 419 -3.25 -2.97 -22.87
N ASN A 420 -2.26 -2.08 -22.80
CA ASN A 420 -1.07 -2.16 -23.66
C ASN A 420 -0.29 -3.47 -23.44
N GLU A 421 -0.10 -3.90 -22.18
CA GLU A 421 0.54 -5.18 -21.85
C GLU A 421 -0.22 -6.37 -22.45
N LEU A 422 -1.56 -6.37 -22.36
CA LEU A 422 -2.40 -7.40 -22.97
C LEU A 422 -2.29 -7.41 -24.50
N ASP A 423 -2.26 -6.22 -25.13
CA ASP A 423 -2.08 -6.08 -26.57
C ASP A 423 -0.70 -6.57 -27.02
N GLU A 424 0.36 -6.30 -26.26
CA GLU A 424 1.70 -6.83 -26.52
C GLU A 424 1.76 -8.35 -26.39
N ILE A 425 1.14 -8.92 -25.34
CA ILE A 425 1.03 -10.38 -25.18
C ILE A 425 0.30 -10.99 -26.38
N ASN A 426 -0.80 -10.39 -26.82
CA ASN A 426 -1.57 -10.88 -27.97
C ASN A 426 -0.77 -10.75 -29.28
N LYS A 427 -0.09 -9.63 -29.51
CA LYS A 427 0.82 -9.46 -30.66
C LYS A 427 1.93 -10.51 -30.68
N ASN A 428 2.52 -10.82 -29.53
CA ASN A 428 3.55 -11.85 -29.43
C ASN A 428 3.01 -13.25 -29.74
N LYS A 429 1.82 -13.60 -29.23
CA LYS A 429 1.14 -14.87 -29.56
C LYS A 429 0.83 -14.98 -31.05
N ILE A 430 0.32 -13.92 -31.65
CA ILE A 430 0.02 -13.86 -33.10
C ILE A 430 1.31 -14.01 -33.92
N SER A 431 2.38 -13.31 -33.53
CA SER A 431 3.69 -13.41 -34.19
C SER A 431 4.24 -14.85 -34.16
N GLN A 432 4.16 -15.51 -33.00
CA GLN A 432 4.57 -16.91 -32.85
C GLN A 432 3.75 -17.85 -33.74
N ILE A 433 2.44 -17.65 -33.83
CA ILE A 433 1.55 -18.43 -34.70
C ILE A 433 1.92 -18.22 -36.17
N ASN A 434 2.13 -16.97 -36.59
CA ASN A 434 2.52 -16.65 -37.96
C ASN A 434 3.87 -17.28 -38.35
N GLU A 435 4.83 -17.30 -37.42
CA GLU A 435 6.12 -17.96 -37.64
C GLU A 435 5.98 -19.47 -37.82
N LEU A 436 5.17 -20.13 -36.98
CA LEU A 436 4.89 -21.56 -37.10
C LEU A 436 4.16 -21.88 -38.40
N GLU A 437 3.14 -21.10 -38.77
CA GLU A 437 2.41 -21.27 -40.02
C GLU A 437 3.30 -21.10 -41.24
N LYS A 438 4.22 -20.13 -41.21
CA LYS A 438 5.20 -19.93 -42.28
C LYS A 438 6.10 -21.16 -42.41
N LYS A 439 6.68 -21.65 -41.31
CA LYS A 439 7.51 -22.87 -41.33
C LYS A 439 6.77 -24.09 -41.87
N ILE A 440 5.50 -24.26 -41.47
CA ILE A 440 4.64 -25.35 -41.98
C ILE A 440 4.43 -25.22 -43.50
N LYS A 441 4.13 -24.02 -44.00
CA LYS A 441 3.97 -23.77 -45.44
C LYS A 441 5.26 -24.02 -46.21
N ASP A 442 6.40 -23.55 -45.69
CA ASP A 442 7.72 -23.73 -46.30
C ASP A 442 8.08 -25.22 -46.43
N LEU A 443 7.59 -26.07 -45.53
CA LEU A 443 7.73 -27.53 -45.58
C LEU A 443 6.63 -28.24 -46.39
N GLY A 444 5.74 -27.51 -47.06
CA GLY A 444 4.66 -28.05 -47.90
C GLY A 444 3.41 -28.51 -47.14
N GLY A 445 3.26 -28.12 -45.87
CA GLY A 445 2.10 -28.43 -45.04
C GLY A 445 0.88 -27.54 -45.33
N ASN A 446 -0.32 -28.08 -45.10
CA ASN A 446 -1.57 -27.34 -45.28
C ASN A 446 -2.12 -26.84 -43.93
N ILE A 447 -2.05 -25.52 -43.72
CA ILE A 447 -2.55 -24.87 -42.50
C ILE A 447 -4.09 -24.68 -42.49
N ASN A 448 -4.76 -24.76 -43.64
CA ASN A 448 -6.20 -24.43 -43.76
C ASN A 448 -7.11 -25.45 -43.07
N GLN A 449 -6.55 -26.58 -42.63
CA GLN A 449 -7.26 -27.61 -41.87
C GLN A 449 -7.31 -27.29 -40.35
N ILE A 450 -6.50 -26.34 -39.87
CA ILE A 450 -6.45 -25.95 -38.46
C ILE A 450 -7.37 -24.74 -38.26
N LYS A 451 -8.55 -24.96 -37.69
CA LYS A 451 -9.57 -23.92 -37.42
C LYS A 451 -9.64 -23.48 -35.95
N GLU A 452 -8.67 -23.87 -35.13
CA GLU A 452 -8.66 -23.55 -33.70
C GLU A 452 -8.48 -22.03 -33.48
N GLU A 453 -9.39 -21.44 -32.70
CA GLU A 453 -9.43 -20.00 -32.45
C GLU A 453 -8.66 -19.61 -31.19
N ASP A 454 -8.56 -20.51 -30.19
CA ASP A 454 -7.74 -20.25 -29.01
C ASP A 454 -6.24 -20.23 -29.37
N PHE A 455 -5.57 -19.12 -29.07
CA PHE A 455 -4.16 -18.91 -29.43
C PHE A 455 -3.24 -19.98 -28.83
N SER A 456 -3.50 -20.43 -27.59
CA SER A 456 -2.66 -21.41 -26.91
C SER A 456 -2.84 -22.80 -27.53
N ALA A 457 -4.08 -23.24 -27.73
CA ALA A 457 -4.42 -24.51 -28.37
C ALA A 457 -3.90 -24.55 -29.81
N ARG A 458 -4.12 -23.49 -30.59
CA ARG A 458 -3.61 -23.37 -31.97
C ARG A 458 -2.08 -23.47 -32.03
N THR A 459 -1.37 -22.81 -31.10
CA THR A 459 0.10 -22.90 -31.01
C THR A 459 0.56 -24.34 -30.78
N ILE A 460 -0.12 -25.10 -29.91
CA ILE A 460 0.20 -26.51 -29.65
C ILE A 460 -0.04 -27.37 -30.89
N ILE A 461 -1.17 -27.17 -31.59
CA ILE A 461 -1.51 -27.90 -32.81
C ILE A 461 -0.47 -27.63 -33.91
N LEU A 462 -0.14 -26.36 -34.15
CA LEU A 462 0.85 -25.97 -35.16
C LEU A 462 2.23 -26.55 -34.86
N LYS A 463 2.68 -26.54 -33.59
CA LYS A 463 3.96 -27.18 -33.21
C LYS A 463 3.98 -28.67 -33.53
N ARG A 464 2.89 -29.39 -33.24
CA ARG A 464 2.78 -30.82 -33.56
C ARG A 464 2.78 -31.06 -35.07
N ALA A 465 2.01 -30.27 -35.82
CA ALA A 465 1.95 -30.38 -37.27
C ALA A 465 3.32 -30.09 -37.92
N LEU A 466 4.05 -29.10 -37.41
CA LEU A 466 5.40 -28.79 -37.85
C LEU A 466 6.35 -29.97 -37.58
N GLU A 467 6.33 -30.52 -36.36
CA GLU A 467 7.16 -31.68 -36.00
C GLU A 467 6.86 -32.89 -36.89
N ASP A 468 5.59 -33.18 -37.17
CA ASP A 468 5.19 -34.29 -38.04
C ASP A 468 5.68 -34.09 -39.49
N LEU A 469 5.67 -32.85 -40.00
CA LEU A 469 6.20 -32.51 -41.32
C LEU A 469 7.73 -32.60 -41.38
N GLU A 470 8.43 -32.12 -40.35
CA GLU A 470 9.89 -32.24 -40.24
C GLU A 470 10.30 -33.71 -40.25
N VAL A 471 9.62 -34.55 -39.45
CA VAL A 471 9.78 -36.01 -39.44
C VAL A 471 9.57 -36.59 -40.82
N LYS A 472 8.47 -36.23 -41.50
CA LYS A 472 8.17 -36.72 -42.85
C LYS A 472 9.25 -36.33 -43.86
N ASN A 473 9.73 -35.09 -43.82
CA ASN A 473 10.78 -34.60 -44.72
C ASN A 473 12.13 -35.28 -44.47
N ILE A 474 12.49 -35.56 -43.22
CA ILE A 474 13.69 -36.35 -42.89
C ILE A 474 13.60 -37.74 -43.54
N LEU A 475 12.43 -38.40 -43.44
CA LEU A 475 12.24 -39.74 -44.00
C LEU A 475 12.28 -39.78 -45.52
N LEU A 476 11.81 -38.73 -46.22
CA LEU A 476 11.83 -38.63 -47.68
C LEU A 476 13.20 -38.22 -48.23
N ASN A 477 14.02 -37.53 -47.44
CA ASN A 477 15.33 -37.05 -47.87
C ASN A 477 16.38 -38.17 -47.78
N LYS A 478 16.84 -38.68 -48.93
CA LYS A 478 17.86 -39.75 -49.02
C LYS A 478 19.21 -39.43 -48.36
N SER A 479 19.56 -38.16 -48.20
CA SER A 479 20.78 -37.74 -47.48
C SER A 479 20.63 -37.80 -45.96
N LYS A 480 19.40 -37.68 -45.46
CA LYS A 480 19.08 -37.77 -44.03
C LYS A 480 18.58 -39.15 -43.60
N ASN A 481 17.95 -39.89 -44.51
CA ASN A 481 17.48 -41.24 -44.31
C ASN A 481 18.23 -42.21 -45.23
N ILE A 482 19.34 -42.74 -44.71
CA ILE A 482 20.22 -43.66 -45.43
C ILE A 482 19.81 -45.08 -45.05
N ILE A 483 19.33 -45.85 -46.02
CA ILE A 483 18.88 -47.24 -45.83
C ILE A 483 19.78 -48.16 -46.65
N LYS A 484 20.28 -49.23 -46.02
CA LYS A 484 20.97 -50.34 -46.69
C LYS A 484 20.37 -51.65 -46.17
N ASP A 485 19.85 -52.47 -47.08
CA ASP A 485 19.33 -53.81 -46.74
C ASP A 485 20.38 -54.86 -47.14
N VAL A 486 20.73 -55.77 -46.22
CA VAL A 486 21.72 -56.83 -46.39
C VAL A 486 21.08 -58.17 -46.10
N ILE A 487 21.39 -59.20 -46.90
CA ILE A 487 21.00 -60.58 -46.60
C ILE A 487 22.20 -61.27 -45.95
N HIS A 488 22.03 -61.73 -44.72
CA HIS A 488 23.05 -62.47 -43.97
C HIS A 488 22.40 -63.73 -43.38
N ASN A 489 22.99 -64.90 -43.62
CA ASN A 489 22.48 -66.20 -43.13
C ASN A 489 20.97 -66.45 -43.34
N LYS A 490 20.44 -66.11 -44.52
CA LYS A 490 19.01 -66.22 -44.91
C LYS A 490 18.06 -65.25 -44.16
N ILE A 491 18.59 -64.27 -43.44
CA ILE A 491 17.83 -63.22 -42.74
C ILE A 491 18.06 -61.88 -43.42
N ASN A 492 17.02 -61.06 -43.53
CA ASN A 492 17.12 -59.70 -44.05
C ASN A 492 17.46 -58.74 -42.89
N ILE A 493 18.53 -57.97 -43.02
CA ILE A 493 18.97 -57.03 -42.00
C ILE A 493 19.02 -55.63 -42.61
N ARG A 494 18.30 -54.69 -42.00
CA ARG A 494 18.30 -53.28 -42.40
C ARG A 494 19.24 -52.49 -41.53
N PHE A 495 20.20 -51.85 -42.17
CA PHE A 495 20.86 -50.66 -41.66
C PHE A 495 20.03 -49.44 -42.03
N GLN A 496 19.66 -48.62 -41.04
CA GLN A 496 19.01 -47.34 -41.30
C GLN A 496 19.67 -46.24 -40.47
N LYS A 497 20.24 -45.24 -41.11
CA LYS A 497 20.79 -44.05 -40.44
C LYS A 497 19.87 -42.86 -40.70
N LEU A 498 19.35 -42.29 -39.62
CA LEU A 498 18.52 -41.11 -39.61
C LEU A 498 19.29 -39.92 -39.02
N LEU A 499 19.36 -38.82 -39.76
CA LEU A 499 19.92 -37.54 -39.30
C LEU A 499 18.79 -36.60 -38.83
N ASP A 500 18.99 -35.99 -37.68
CA ASP A 500 18.08 -35.03 -37.01
C ASP A 500 16.71 -35.60 -36.63
N TYR A 501 16.56 -36.93 -36.58
CA TYR A 501 15.27 -37.55 -36.28
C TYR A 501 14.97 -37.50 -34.76
N PRO A 502 13.75 -37.12 -34.34
CA PRO A 502 13.40 -37.06 -32.92
C PRO A 502 13.44 -38.43 -32.24
N VAL A 503 14.24 -38.56 -31.18
CA VAL A 503 14.42 -39.83 -30.45
C VAL A 503 13.09 -40.42 -29.95
N LYS A 504 12.17 -39.56 -29.50
CA LYS A 504 10.83 -39.94 -29.01
C LYS A 504 9.96 -40.63 -30.07
N ARG A 505 10.23 -40.43 -31.36
CA ARG A 505 9.45 -40.99 -32.48
C ARG A 505 10.01 -42.34 -32.98
N ILE A 506 11.23 -42.70 -32.60
CA ILE A 506 11.95 -43.88 -33.13
C ILE A 506 11.19 -45.18 -32.87
N GLN A 507 10.64 -45.36 -31.66
CA GLN A 507 9.92 -46.59 -31.30
C GLN A 507 8.74 -46.82 -32.24
N ASN A 508 7.83 -45.85 -32.33
CA ASN A 508 6.65 -45.94 -33.19
C ASN A 508 7.06 -46.16 -34.66
N PHE A 509 8.11 -45.49 -35.12
CA PHE A 509 8.61 -45.65 -36.48
C PHE A 509 9.09 -47.07 -36.78
N ILE A 510 9.85 -47.70 -35.88
CA ILE A 510 10.30 -49.09 -36.04
C ILE A 510 9.12 -50.06 -35.95
N GLU A 511 8.19 -49.83 -35.03
CA GLU A 511 6.97 -50.65 -34.90
C GLU A 511 6.13 -50.61 -36.19
N ASP A 512 6.00 -49.44 -36.83
CA ASP A 512 5.30 -49.32 -38.11
C ASP A 512 6.03 -50.00 -39.27
N GLN A 513 7.38 -49.95 -39.30
CA GLN A 513 8.14 -50.73 -40.28
C GLN A 513 7.98 -52.24 -40.08
N LYS A 514 7.97 -52.72 -38.82
CA LYS A 514 7.76 -54.14 -38.49
C LYS A 514 6.40 -54.66 -38.95
N LYS A 515 5.37 -53.82 -39.06
CA LYS A 515 4.05 -54.22 -39.58
C LYS A 515 4.04 -54.46 -41.09
N GLN A 516 4.98 -53.87 -41.83
CA GLN A 516 5.00 -53.89 -43.29
C GLN A 516 5.95 -54.95 -43.86
N ILE A 517 6.81 -55.53 -43.03
CA ILE A 517 7.89 -56.42 -43.47
C ILE A 517 8.01 -57.61 -42.53
N ASN A 518 8.20 -58.81 -43.08
CA ASN A 518 8.42 -60.05 -42.33
C ASN A 518 9.89 -60.51 -42.47
N ASN A 519 10.36 -61.38 -41.57
CA ASN A 519 11.70 -61.97 -41.56
C ASN A 519 12.84 -60.94 -41.64
N LYS A 520 12.77 -59.93 -40.76
CA LYS A 520 13.69 -58.78 -40.81
C LYS A 520 14.15 -58.29 -39.44
N ILE A 521 15.44 -57.98 -39.34
CA ILE A 521 16.05 -57.24 -38.22
C ILE A 521 16.33 -55.82 -38.70
N ILE A 522 15.81 -54.82 -38.00
CA ILE A 522 16.01 -53.39 -38.30
C ILE A 522 16.96 -52.82 -37.25
N ILE A 523 18.11 -52.32 -37.68
CA ILE A 523 19.07 -51.60 -36.86
C ILE A 523 19.07 -50.14 -37.31
N LEU A 524 18.49 -49.29 -36.48
CA LEU A 524 18.32 -47.86 -36.74
C LEU A 524 19.27 -47.04 -35.87
N TYR A 525 20.06 -46.19 -36.51
CA TYR A 525 20.94 -45.23 -35.88
C TYR A 525 20.38 -43.82 -36.09
N SER A 526 19.99 -43.15 -35.01
CA SER A 526 19.55 -41.76 -35.03
C SER A 526 20.67 -40.87 -34.54
N VAL A 527 21.12 -39.95 -35.38
CA VAL A 527 22.08 -38.90 -35.01
C VAL A 527 21.30 -37.60 -34.83
N ASN A 528 21.19 -37.13 -33.59
CA ASN A 528 20.46 -35.90 -33.27
C ASN A 528 21.27 -35.09 -32.25
N GLU A 529 21.47 -33.80 -32.52
CA GLU A 529 22.28 -32.89 -31.69
C GLU A 529 23.66 -33.46 -31.30
N GLY A 530 24.32 -34.14 -32.24
CA GLY A 530 25.65 -34.74 -32.03
C GLY A 530 25.66 -35.99 -31.13
N LYS A 531 24.50 -36.54 -30.76
CA LYS A 531 24.38 -37.80 -30.03
C LYS A 531 23.82 -38.89 -30.92
N VAL A 532 24.37 -40.09 -30.78
CA VAL A 532 23.89 -41.29 -31.48
C VAL A 532 22.98 -42.08 -30.55
N THR A 533 21.79 -42.39 -31.02
CA THR A 533 20.89 -43.37 -30.39
C THR A 533 20.73 -44.54 -31.35
N VAL A 534 20.90 -45.76 -30.85
CA VAL A 534 20.62 -46.97 -31.63
C VAL A 534 19.30 -47.59 -31.16
N ALA A 535 18.50 -48.05 -32.10
CA ALA A 535 17.30 -48.82 -31.85
C ALA A 535 17.30 -50.08 -32.71
N VAL A 536 16.97 -51.22 -32.10
CA VAL A 536 16.87 -52.50 -32.78
C VAL A 536 15.42 -52.96 -32.74
N GLY A 537 14.85 -53.29 -33.89
CA GLY A 537 13.54 -53.93 -34.02
C GLY A 537 13.66 -55.27 -34.70
N ILE A 538 12.98 -56.28 -34.17
CA ILE A 538 12.96 -57.64 -34.71
C ILE A 538 11.52 -58.01 -35.01
N THR A 539 11.25 -58.49 -36.23
CA THR A 539 9.91 -58.98 -36.61
C THR A 539 9.53 -60.21 -35.79
N ASN A 540 8.23 -60.42 -35.55
CA ASN A 540 7.75 -61.43 -34.59
C ASN A 540 8.21 -62.86 -34.92
N ASP A 541 8.38 -63.16 -36.21
CA ASP A 541 8.85 -64.47 -36.70
C ASP A 541 10.33 -64.75 -36.38
N LEU A 542 11.09 -63.74 -35.95
CA LEU A 542 12.49 -63.83 -35.54
C LEU A 542 12.71 -63.59 -34.05
N ALA A 543 11.69 -63.15 -33.31
CA ALA A 543 11.79 -62.74 -31.91
C ALA A 543 12.11 -63.88 -30.93
N ASP A 544 11.88 -65.14 -31.34
CA ASP A 544 12.27 -66.33 -30.56
C ASP A 544 13.74 -66.73 -30.78
N LYS A 545 14.35 -66.28 -31.88
CA LYS A 545 15.73 -66.62 -32.27
C LYS A 545 16.74 -65.51 -31.95
N TYR A 546 16.30 -64.26 -31.98
CA TYR A 546 17.14 -63.08 -31.77
C TYR A 546 16.54 -62.16 -30.71
N ASP A 547 17.41 -61.47 -29.97
CA ASP A 547 17.02 -60.58 -28.87
C ASP A 547 17.46 -59.14 -29.16
N ALA A 548 16.48 -58.25 -29.37
CA ALA A 548 16.73 -56.85 -29.68
C ALA A 548 17.44 -56.13 -28.54
N SER A 549 17.15 -56.47 -27.28
CA SER A 549 17.80 -55.88 -26.10
C SER A 549 19.28 -56.25 -26.04
N LYS A 550 19.63 -57.49 -26.40
CA LYS A 550 21.02 -57.91 -26.47
C LYS A 550 21.76 -57.17 -27.59
N LEU A 551 21.20 -57.17 -28.80
CA LEU A 551 21.80 -56.50 -29.96
C LEU A 551 21.97 -54.99 -29.75
N ALA A 552 20.93 -54.29 -29.26
CA ALA A 552 21.00 -52.86 -29.00
C ALA A 552 22.08 -52.51 -27.96
N LYS A 553 22.19 -53.30 -26.89
CA LYS A 553 23.22 -53.11 -25.86
C LYS A 553 24.62 -53.28 -26.42
N GLU A 554 24.86 -54.31 -27.23
CA GLU A 554 26.16 -54.56 -27.85
C GLU A 554 26.54 -53.45 -28.84
N ILE A 555 25.60 -53.01 -29.70
CA ILE A 555 25.82 -51.88 -30.60
C ILE A 555 26.13 -50.60 -29.80
N GLY A 556 25.35 -50.34 -28.74
CA GLY A 556 25.56 -49.19 -27.87
C GLY A 556 26.97 -49.15 -27.26
N VAL A 557 27.51 -50.30 -26.84
CA VAL A 557 28.89 -50.40 -26.31
C VAL A 557 29.94 -50.07 -27.38
N ILE A 558 29.80 -50.59 -28.60
CA ILE A 558 30.73 -50.31 -29.72
C ILE A 558 30.75 -48.82 -30.05
N LEU A 559 29.57 -48.19 -30.03
CA LEU A 559 29.42 -46.75 -30.25
C LEU A 559 29.90 -45.90 -29.04
N GLY A 560 30.17 -46.51 -27.88
CA GLY A 560 30.70 -45.84 -26.68
C GLY A 560 29.63 -45.35 -25.69
N GLY A 561 28.39 -45.85 -25.80
CA GLY A 561 27.33 -45.60 -24.83
C GLY A 561 27.33 -46.56 -23.64
N LYS A 562 26.60 -46.19 -22.58
CA LYS A 562 26.61 -46.89 -21.28
C LYS A 562 25.26 -47.47 -20.86
N GLY A 563 24.18 -47.12 -21.54
CA GLY A 563 22.82 -47.55 -21.20
C GLY A 563 22.07 -48.12 -22.39
N GLY A 564 21.29 -49.17 -22.15
CA GLY A 564 20.39 -49.79 -23.13
C GLY A 564 19.40 -50.72 -22.45
N GLY A 565 18.16 -50.74 -22.96
CA GLY A 565 17.07 -51.53 -22.41
C GLY A 565 15.91 -51.65 -23.39
N GLY A 566 15.12 -52.71 -23.24
CA GLY A 566 13.98 -52.97 -24.08
C GLY A 566 13.44 -54.39 -23.92
N ARG A 567 12.54 -54.75 -24.83
CA ARG A 567 11.97 -56.09 -24.96
C ARG A 567 12.74 -56.90 -26.00
N LYS A 568 12.46 -58.20 -26.09
CA LYS A 568 13.07 -59.08 -27.10
C LYS A 568 12.81 -58.62 -28.54
N ASP A 569 11.66 -57.99 -28.79
CA ASP A 569 11.21 -57.59 -30.12
C ASP A 569 11.58 -56.15 -30.49
N PHE A 570 11.96 -55.33 -29.50
CA PHE A 570 12.39 -53.94 -29.67
C PHE A 570 13.22 -53.45 -28.48
N ALA A 571 14.36 -52.81 -28.75
CA ALA A 571 15.14 -52.15 -27.72
C ALA A 571 15.89 -50.92 -28.22
N GLN A 572 16.30 -50.06 -27.28
CA GLN A 572 17.10 -48.88 -27.56
C GLN A 572 18.33 -48.82 -26.64
N ALA A 573 19.41 -48.25 -27.18
CA ALA A 573 20.61 -47.95 -26.41
C ALA A 573 21.21 -46.61 -26.83
N SER A 574 21.89 -45.96 -25.88
CA SER A 574 22.74 -44.81 -26.18
C SER A 574 23.96 -45.29 -26.97
N GLY A 575 24.38 -44.55 -27.99
CA GLY A 575 25.61 -44.76 -28.75
C GLY A 575 26.65 -43.65 -28.55
N GLY A 576 26.57 -42.88 -27.47
CA GLY A 576 27.52 -41.78 -27.21
C GLY A 576 27.42 -40.63 -28.23
N SER A 577 28.55 -39.98 -28.52
CA SER A 577 28.62 -38.80 -29.40
C SER A 577 29.44 -39.02 -30.68
N ASP A 578 30.00 -40.22 -30.89
CA ASP A 578 30.87 -40.50 -32.03
C ASP A 578 30.11 -41.19 -33.16
N SER A 579 29.60 -40.38 -34.10
CA SER A 579 28.85 -40.89 -35.27
C SER A 579 29.71 -41.57 -36.34
N SER A 580 31.05 -41.49 -36.25
CA SER A 580 31.96 -42.13 -37.20
C SER A 580 32.00 -43.66 -37.06
N LYS A 581 31.62 -44.17 -35.88
CA LYS A 581 31.59 -45.60 -35.56
C LYS A 581 30.32 -46.33 -36.01
N ILE A 582 29.38 -45.63 -36.65
CA ILE A 582 28.09 -46.22 -37.04
C ILE A 582 28.27 -47.38 -38.02
N ASP A 583 28.99 -47.17 -39.13
CA ASP A 583 29.18 -48.23 -40.13
C ASP A 583 29.99 -49.40 -39.56
N SER A 584 31.05 -49.15 -38.79
CA SER A 584 31.85 -50.22 -38.15
C SER A 584 31.05 -51.02 -37.11
N SER A 585 30.18 -50.37 -36.34
CA SER A 585 29.31 -51.05 -35.37
C SER A 585 28.31 -51.98 -36.04
N PHE A 586 27.82 -51.62 -37.23
CA PHE A 586 26.94 -52.48 -38.01
C PHE A 586 27.67 -53.71 -38.53
N ASP A 587 28.87 -53.55 -39.11
CA ASP A 587 29.67 -54.66 -39.62
C ASP A 587 30.08 -55.65 -38.52
N GLU A 588 30.40 -55.18 -37.32
CA GLU A 588 30.74 -56.04 -36.18
C GLU A 588 29.53 -56.85 -35.70
N ILE A 589 28.34 -56.26 -35.72
CA ILE A 589 27.11 -56.92 -35.28
C ILE A 589 26.60 -57.91 -36.32
N LEU A 590 26.79 -57.64 -37.62
CA LEU A 590 26.51 -58.62 -38.67
C LEU A 590 27.24 -59.94 -38.42
N LYS A 591 28.52 -59.91 -38.03
CA LYS A 591 29.32 -61.12 -37.72
C LYS A 591 28.80 -61.93 -36.53
N LYS A 592 27.97 -61.33 -35.67
CA LYS A 592 27.42 -61.96 -34.47
C LYS A 592 26.00 -62.50 -34.67
N ILE A 593 25.33 -62.09 -35.74
CA ILE A 593 24.03 -62.62 -36.15
C ILE A 593 24.30 -63.89 -36.96
N ASN A 594 24.46 -65.01 -36.24
CA ASN A 594 24.65 -66.33 -36.85
C ASN A 594 23.30 -66.97 -37.23
#